data_AF-A0A0G0TEA7-F1
#
_entry.id   AF-A0A0G0TEA7-F1
#
_cell.length_a   1.000
_cell.length_b   1.000
_cell.length_c   1.000
_cell.angle_alpha   90.00
_cell.angle_beta   90.00
_cell.angle_gamma   90.00
#
_symmetry.space_group_name_H-M   'P 1'
#
loop_
_entity.id
_entity.type
_entity.pdbx_description
1 polymer ?
#
loop_
_entity_poly.entity_id
_entity_poly.type
_entity_poly.pdbx_seq_one_letter_code
_entity_poly.pdbx_strand_id
1 'polypeptide(L)'
;MANKNLPLRLIGGRATTKNPTSSAGRLQPNRGFAMLFSVLVSSLLVVIGLSIFNITLKELTISTSARESQTAFYAANSGLECALRWDNLNGNGLRSAFASTSASDEIDSAKSVIALCNTVRVNSATSATTEFEFKVNNSGDSNGPCAKVKVVKTPGSPTVEKMTTVIESRGKNICDTSGRRVERGLKATIITQM
;
A
#
# COMPACT_ATOMS: atom_id res chain seq x y z
N MET A 1 -17.89 2.79 70.33
CA MET A 1 -18.29 4.19 70.58
C MET A 1 -19.77 4.32 70.25
N ALA A 2 -20.55 4.72 71.25
CA ALA A 2 -22.01 4.66 71.27
C ALA A 2 -22.68 5.77 70.46
N ASN A 3 -23.75 5.46 69.73
CA ASN A 3 -24.70 6.44 69.21
C ASN A 3 -25.97 6.37 70.08
N LYS A 4 -26.33 7.50 70.70
CA LYS A 4 -27.43 7.65 71.67
C LYS A 4 -28.75 8.01 70.96
N ASN A 5 -29.82 7.36 71.40
CA ASN A 5 -31.21 7.58 71.04
C ASN A 5 -31.81 8.90 71.60
N LEU A 6 -32.63 9.58 70.76
CA LEU A 6 -33.93 10.29 70.99
C LEU A 6 -34.03 11.47 72.01
N PRO A 7 -35.13 12.30 72.06
CA PRO A 7 -36.37 12.33 71.26
C PRO A 7 -36.98 13.70 70.83
N LEU A 8 -38.00 13.57 69.95
CA LEU A 8 -39.19 14.38 69.64
C LEU A 8 -39.37 15.81 70.21
N ARG A 9 -39.85 16.70 69.34
CA ARG A 9 -40.79 17.77 69.69
C ARG A 9 -41.92 17.89 68.65
N LEU A 10 -43.14 17.63 69.11
CA LEU A 10 -44.41 17.92 68.44
C LEU A 10 -44.78 19.38 68.65
N ILE A 11 -45.21 20.08 67.59
CA ILE A 11 -46.18 21.20 67.70
C ILE A 11 -47.16 21.06 66.55
N GLY A 12 -48.43 20.84 66.90
CA GLY A 12 -49.56 20.85 65.97
C GLY A 12 -50.01 22.27 65.63
N GLY A 13 -50.58 22.42 64.44
CA GLY A 13 -51.28 23.62 63.99
C GLY A 13 -52.14 23.29 62.77
N ARG A 14 -53.42 23.02 63.00
CA ARG A 14 -54.44 22.86 61.95
C ARG A 14 -54.99 24.25 61.60
N ALA A 15 -54.85 24.68 60.35
CA ALA A 15 -55.62 25.79 59.80
C ALA A 15 -56.17 25.39 58.42
N THR A 16 -57.49 25.44 58.32
CA THR A 16 -58.30 25.10 57.16
C THR A 16 -58.53 26.32 56.26
N THR A 17 -58.77 26.04 54.98
CA THR A 17 -59.45 26.88 53.96
C THR A 17 -58.67 28.08 53.40
N LYS A 18 -58.30 28.01 52.11
CA LYS A 18 -59.08 28.51 50.96
C LYS A 18 -58.23 28.42 49.70
N ASN A 19 -58.76 27.75 48.68
CA ASN A 19 -58.34 27.91 47.30
C ASN A 19 -58.66 29.35 46.85
N PRO A 20 -57.71 30.05 46.20
CA PRO A 20 -58.03 30.84 45.03
C PRO A 20 -57.64 30.00 43.81
N THR A 21 -58.66 29.45 43.15
CA THR A 21 -58.57 29.01 41.76
C THR A 21 -58.24 30.23 40.89
N SER A 22 -56.96 30.50 40.66
CA SER A 22 -56.52 31.33 39.54
C SER A 22 -56.42 30.42 38.33
N SER A 23 -57.43 30.47 37.46
CA SER A 23 -57.41 29.87 36.14
C SER A 23 -56.41 30.63 35.26
N ALA A 24 -55.11 30.41 35.49
CA ALA A 24 -54.11 30.65 34.47
C ALA A 24 -54.36 29.59 33.39
N GLY A 25 -54.93 30.01 32.25
CA GLY A 25 -55.15 29.15 31.10
C GLY A 25 -53.84 28.44 30.76
N ARG A 26 -53.76 27.15 31.10
CA ARG A 26 -52.61 26.30 30.77
C ARG A 26 -52.65 26.08 29.27
N LEU A 27 -51.98 26.95 28.51
CA LEU A 27 -51.65 26.71 27.12
C LEU A 27 -50.89 25.38 27.09
N GLN A 28 -51.58 24.30 26.73
CA GLN A 28 -50.97 23.01 26.54
C GLN A 28 -49.98 23.19 25.38
N PRO A 29 -48.66 23.04 25.60
CA PRO A 29 -47.73 23.12 24.49
C PRO A 29 -48.06 21.95 23.57
N ASN A 30 -48.41 22.25 22.31
CA ASN A 30 -48.56 21.27 21.25
C ASN A 30 -47.18 20.65 20.97
N ARG A 31 -46.80 19.63 21.75
CA ARG A 31 -45.47 19.00 21.77
C ARG A 31 -45.18 18.08 20.57
N GLY A 32 -46.11 17.96 19.62
CA GLY A 32 -45.97 17.04 18.47
C GLY A 32 -44.97 17.50 17.40
N PHE A 33 -44.84 18.81 17.17
CA PHE A 33 -44.00 19.34 16.08
C PHE A 33 -42.50 19.10 16.32
N ALA A 34 -42.05 19.19 17.58
CA ALA A 34 -40.65 18.96 17.94
C ALA A 34 -40.19 17.51 17.68
N MET A 35 -41.08 16.52 17.87
CA MET A 35 -40.79 15.10 17.57
C MET A 35 -40.54 14.88 16.07
N LEU A 36 -41.44 15.39 15.22
CA LEU A 36 -41.31 15.27 13.76
C LEU A 36 -40.05 15.99 13.26
N PHE A 37 -39.78 17.20 13.76
CA PHE A 37 -38.56 17.93 13.41
C PHE A 37 -37.29 17.19 13.82
N SER A 38 -37.27 16.60 15.01
CA SER A 38 -36.13 15.78 15.47
C SER A 38 -35.88 14.60 14.54
N VAL A 39 -36.91 13.86 14.15
CA VAL A 39 -36.78 12.68 13.27
C VAL A 39 -36.29 13.09 11.88
N LEU A 40 -36.77 14.20 11.35
CA LEU A 40 -36.30 14.74 10.07
C LEU A 40 -34.81 15.07 10.13
N VAL A 41 -34.36 15.81 11.15
CA VAL A 41 -32.94 16.16 11.33
C VAL A 41 -32.09 14.90 11.52
N SER A 42 -32.52 13.95 12.35
CA SER A 42 -31.81 12.69 12.54
C SER A 42 -31.68 11.89 11.25
N SER A 43 -32.73 11.82 10.41
CA SER A 43 -32.68 11.10 9.13
C SER A 43 -31.71 11.75 8.14
N LEU A 44 -31.65 13.08 8.10
CA LEU A 44 -30.70 13.82 7.28
C LEU A 44 -29.25 13.55 7.70
N LEU A 45 -28.98 13.60 9.01
CA LEU A 45 -27.64 13.30 9.55
C LEU A 45 -27.22 11.86 9.27
N VAL A 46 -28.14 10.91 9.36
CA VAL A 46 -27.89 9.50 9.02
C VAL A 46 -27.53 9.36 7.54
N VAL A 47 -28.27 9.98 6.62
CA VAL A 47 -27.97 9.93 5.16
C VAL A 47 -26.59 10.51 4.85
N ILE A 48 -26.23 11.63 5.47
CA ILE A 48 -24.90 12.24 5.32
C ILE A 48 -23.82 11.28 5.85
N GLY A 49 -24.03 10.69 7.03
CA GLY A 49 -23.11 9.72 7.61
C GLY A 49 -22.89 8.49 6.73
N LEU A 50 -23.96 7.91 6.19
CA LEU A 50 -23.91 6.79 5.24
C LEU A 50 -23.16 7.15 3.95
N SER A 51 -23.36 8.37 3.44
CA SER A 51 -22.69 8.86 2.24
C SER A 51 -21.18 8.96 2.46
N ILE A 52 -20.75 9.55 3.57
CA ILE A 52 -19.33 9.65 3.94
C ILE A 52 -18.74 8.26 4.17
N PHE A 53 -19.45 7.38 4.87
CA PHE A 53 -18.99 6.01 5.13
C PHE A 53 -18.73 5.21 3.84
N ASN A 54 -19.58 5.38 2.82
CA ASN A 54 -19.37 4.72 1.53
C ASN A 54 -18.12 5.26 0.80
N ILE A 55 -17.87 6.57 0.88
CA ILE A 55 -16.67 7.19 0.31
C ILE A 55 -15.41 6.64 1.01
N THR A 56 -15.40 6.59 2.35
CA THR A 56 -14.23 6.13 3.10
C THR A 56 -13.90 4.65 2.85
N LEU A 57 -14.90 3.78 2.65
CA LEU A 57 -14.66 2.38 2.26
C LEU A 57 -13.98 2.25 0.88
N LYS A 58 -14.37 3.11 -0.07
CA LYS A 58 -13.73 3.15 -1.40
C LYS A 58 -12.30 3.67 -1.30
N GLU A 59 -12.09 4.74 -0.55
CA GLU A 59 -10.76 5.31 -0.30
C GLU A 59 -9.83 4.29 0.39
N LEU A 60 -10.33 3.52 1.36
CA LEU A 60 -9.56 2.45 2.00
C LEU A 60 -9.08 1.43 0.96
N THR A 61 -9.97 1.00 0.06
CA THR A 61 -9.64 0.02 -0.98
C THR A 61 -8.59 0.56 -1.97
N ILE A 62 -8.74 1.82 -2.39
CA ILE A 62 -7.76 2.50 -3.26
C ILE A 62 -6.42 2.66 -2.53
N SER A 63 -6.43 3.04 -1.25
CA SER A 63 -5.25 3.19 -0.41
C SER A 63 -4.45 1.89 -0.31
N THR A 64 -5.12 0.75 -0.08
CA THR A 64 -4.42 -0.54 -0.08
C THR A 64 -3.81 -0.84 -1.45
N SER A 65 -4.53 -0.58 -2.54
CA SER A 65 -4.01 -0.83 -3.90
C SER A 65 -2.85 0.09 -4.27
N ALA A 66 -2.86 1.34 -3.79
CA ALA A 66 -1.77 2.30 -3.93
C ALA A 66 -0.52 1.85 -3.17
N ARG A 67 -0.68 1.35 -1.94
CA ARG A 67 0.42 0.80 -1.15
C ARG A 67 1.05 -0.42 -1.83
N GLU A 68 0.24 -1.39 -2.26
CA GLU A 68 0.74 -2.55 -3.01
C GLU A 68 1.43 -2.15 -4.32
N SER A 69 0.94 -1.08 -4.98
CA SER A 69 1.58 -0.52 -6.17
C SER A 69 2.96 0.06 -5.88
N GLN A 70 3.16 0.74 -4.75
CA GLN A 70 4.46 1.27 -4.34
C GLN A 70 5.45 0.13 -4.10
N THR A 71 5.03 -0.95 -3.44
CA THR A 71 5.86 -2.13 -3.23
C THR A 71 6.28 -2.78 -4.55
N ALA A 72 5.32 -2.99 -5.47
CA ALA A 72 5.60 -3.52 -6.80
C ALA A 72 6.54 -2.62 -7.62
N PHE A 73 6.34 -1.30 -7.55
CA PHE A 73 7.19 -0.33 -8.24
C PHE A 73 8.61 -0.30 -7.66
N TYR A 74 8.75 -0.35 -6.34
CA TYR A 74 10.04 -0.41 -5.66
C TYR A 74 10.80 -1.68 -6.08
N ALA A 75 10.14 -2.84 -6.09
CA ALA A 75 10.74 -4.08 -6.58
C ALA A 75 11.20 -3.96 -8.05
N ALA A 76 10.37 -3.37 -8.92
CA ALA A 76 10.72 -3.14 -10.32
C ALA A 76 11.97 -2.24 -10.45
N ASN A 77 12.03 -1.15 -9.68
CA ASN A 77 13.16 -0.23 -9.70
C ASN A 77 14.44 -0.90 -9.21
N SER A 78 14.38 -1.65 -8.11
CA SER A 78 15.53 -2.40 -7.61
C SER A 78 16.01 -3.47 -8.61
N GLY A 79 15.10 -4.16 -9.30
CA GLY A 79 15.47 -5.09 -10.37
C GLY A 79 16.12 -4.41 -11.58
N LEU A 80 15.64 -3.22 -11.95
CA LEU A 80 16.22 -2.39 -13.02
C LEU A 80 17.64 -1.94 -12.65
N GLU A 81 17.82 -1.39 -11.45
CA GLU A 81 19.13 -0.98 -10.93
C GLU A 81 20.08 -2.16 -10.81
N CYS A 82 19.58 -3.35 -10.47
CA CYS A 82 20.39 -4.55 -10.44
C CYS A 82 20.91 -4.94 -11.83
N ALA A 83 20.03 -4.95 -12.85
CA ALA A 83 20.46 -5.15 -14.23
C ALA A 83 21.43 -4.06 -14.70
N LEU A 84 21.18 -2.79 -14.39
CA LEU A 84 22.10 -1.70 -14.74
C LEU A 84 23.47 -1.88 -14.07
N ARG A 85 23.48 -2.28 -12.81
CA ARG A 85 24.71 -2.53 -12.06
C ARG A 85 25.52 -3.65 -12.70
N TRP A 86 24.89 -4.76 -13.09
CA TRP A 86 25.55 -5.87 -13.77
C TRP A 86 25.92 -5.58 -15.23
N ASP A 87 25.20 -4.67 -15.88
CA ASP A 87 25.56 -4.18 -17.21
C ASP A 87 26.81 -3.30 -17.16
N ASN A 88 27.00 -2.56 -16.05
CA ASN A 88 28.15 -1.67 -15.81
C ASN A 88 29.29 -2.29 -14.98
N LEU A 89 29.09 -3.43 -14.32
CA LEU A 89 30.09 -4.10 -13.47
C LEU A 89 31.13 -4.82 -14.32
N ASN A 90 32.23 -4.12 -14.55
CA ASN A 90 33.50 -4.68 -14.98
C ASN A 90 34.20 -5.35 -13.80
N GLY A 91 34.25 -6.69 -13.77
CA GLY A 91 35.20 -7.39 -12.91
C GLY A 91 36.65 -7.20 -13.37
N ASN A 92 36.88 -7.11 -14.69
CA ASN A 92 38.23 -7.12 -15.31
C ASN A 92 38.36 -6.23 -16.58
N GLY A 93 37.60 -5.13 -16.68
CA GLY A 93 37.79 -4.12 -17.74
C GLY A 93 37.31 -4.46 -19.15
N LEU A 94 36.67 -5.62 -19.38
CA LEU A 94 36.12 -6.00 -20.69
C LEU A 94 34.74 -6.65 -20.54
N ARG A 95 33.69 -5.89 -20.92
CA ARG A 95 32.30 -6.28 -21.27
C ARG A 95 31.30 -6.51 -20.12
N SER A 96 30.07 -6.08 -20.38
CA SER A 96 28.86 -6.33 -19.58
C SER A 96 28.62 -7.82 -19.31
N ALA A 97 28.10 -8.14 -18.11
CA ALA A 97 27.74 -9.50 -17.72
C ALA A 97 26.68 -10.15 -18.63
N PHE A 98 25.90 -9.34 -19.35
CA PHE A 98 24.82 -9.77 -20.26
C PHE A 98 25.28 -9.88 -21.73
N ALA A 99 26.58 -10.07 -21.98
CA ALA A 99 27.12 -10.23 -23.32
C ALA A 99 26.65 -11.54 -23.99
N SER A 100 26.60 -11.53 -25.32
CA SER A 100 26.06 -12.55 -26.25
C SER A 100 26.57 -13.99 -26.12
N THR A 101 27.51 -14.25 -25.21
CA THR A 101 28.19 -15.53 -25.04
C THR A 101 28.16 -16.05 -23.61
N SER A 102 27.53 -15.35 -22.67
CA SER A 102 27.40 -15.84 -21.29
C SER A 102 26.38 -16.99 -21.29
N ALA A 103 26.87 -18.22 -21.24
CA ALA A 103 26.07 -19.39 -20.93
C ALA A 103 25.31 -19.16 -19.61
N SER A 104 24.21 -19.90 -19.45
CA SER A 104 23.35 -19.91 -18.27
C SER A 104 24.11 -20.35 -17.01
N ASP A 105 24.85 -19.43 -16.40
CA ASP A 105 25.51 -19.64 -15.11
C ASP A 105 25.01 -18.58 -14.11
N GLU A 106 25.01 -18.97 -12.83
CA GLU A 106 24.76 -18.06 -11.72
C GLU A 106 25.84 -16.98 -11.73
N ILE A 107 25.44 -15.73 -11.99
CA ILE A 107 26.36 -14.60 -11.99
C ILE A 107 26.53 -14.18 -10.53
N ASP A 108 27.65 -14.58 -9.90
CA ASP A 108 28.01 -14.25 -8.51
C ASP A 108 29.23 -13.34 -8.48
N SER A 109 29.10 -12.19 -7.81
CA SER A 109 30.24 -11.35 -7.44
C SER A 109 30.54 -11.60 -5.97
N ALA A 110 31.72 -12.11 -5.63
CA ALA A 110 32.04 -12.36 -4.23
C ALA A 110 31.96 -11.08 -3.36
N LYS A 111 31.05 -11.14 -2.38
CA LYS A 111 30.95 -10.41 -1.10
C LYS A 111 30.76 -8.87 -1.08
N SER A 112 29.66 -8.52 -0.42
CA SER A 112 29.49 -7.38 0.51
C SER A 112 28.91 -6.07 -0.03
N VAL A 113 27.70 -6.14 -0.58
CA VAL A 113 26.65 -5.13 -0.34
C VAL A 113 25.35 -5.91 -0.06
N ILE A 114 24.45 -5.36 0.75
CA ILE A 114 23.13 -5.93 1.13
C ILE A 114 22.60 -6.87 0.03
N ALA A 115 22.46 -8.14 0.40
CA ALA A 115 22.51 -9.35 -0.42
C ALA A 115 21.36 -9.58 -1.44
N LEU A 116 20.89 -8.55 -2.12
CA LEU A 116 19.76 -8.67 -3.07
C LEU A 116 20.20 -8.79 -4.53
N CYS A 117 21.32 -8.17 -4.91
CA CYS A 117 21.81 -8.17 -6.30
C CYS A 117 23.16 -8.91 -6.46
N ASN A 118 23.62 -9.60 -5.43
CA ASN A 118 24.93 -10.26 -5.43
C ASN A 118 24.95 -11.54 -6.29
N THR A 119 23.81 -12.23 -6.34
CA THR A 119 23.59 -13.40 -7.18
C THR A 119 22.39 -13.16 -8.08
N VAL A 120 22.62 -13.23 -9.39
CA VAL A 120 21.54 -13.18 -10.39
C VAL A 120 21.42 -14.56 -11.01
N ARG A 121 20.26 -15.20 -10.80
CA ARG A 121 19.94 -16.47 -11.47
C ARG A 121 19.36 -16.19 -12.84
N VAL A 122 20.18 -16.42 -13.85
CA VAL A 122 19.77 -16.33 -15.25
C VAL A 122 18.92 -17.56 -15.57
N ASN A 123 17.63 -17.33 -15.79
CA ASN A 123 16.68 -18.41 -16.12
C ASN A 123 16.76 -18.80 -17.61
N SER A 124 17.18 -17.86 -18.46
CA SER A 124 17.41 -18.10 -19.88
C SER A 124 18.34 -17.02 -20.44
N ALA A 125 19.38 -17.45 -21.16
CA ALA A 125 20.25 -16.58 -21.94
C ALA A 125 20.30 -17.09 -23.39
N THR A 126 19.90 -16.25 -24.33
CA THR A 126 20.26 -16.39 -25.75
C THR A 126 21.28 -15.31 -26.09
N SER A 127 21.90 -15.38 -27.27
CA SER A 127 22.94 -14.46 -27.72
C SER A 127 22.54 -12.96 -27.72
N ALA A 128 21.26 -12.64 -27.50
CA ALA A 128 20.75 -11.27 -27.45
C ALA A 128 19.74 -11.01 -26.32
N THR A 129 19.39 -11.98 -25.48
CA THR A 129 18.37 -11.80 -24.43
C THR A 129 18.71 -12.59 -23.18
N THR A 130 18.69 -11.92 -22.03
CA THR A 130 18.89 -12.52 -20.71
C THR A 130 17.68 -12.23 -19.83
N GLU A 131 17.12 -13.26 -19.20
CA GLU A 131 16.01 -13.11 -18.24
C GLU A 131 16.40 -13.65 -16.87
N PHE A 132 16.11 -12.88 -15.83
CA PHE A 132 16.36 -13.27 -14.44
C PHE A 132 15.26 -12.78 -13.51
N GLU A 133 15.19 -13.40 -12.33
CA GLU A 133 14.27 -12.99 -11.27
C GLU A 133 15.04 -12.42 -10.08
N PHE A 134 14.61 -11.25 -9.62
CA PHE A 134 15.18 -10.52 -8.50
C PHE A 134 14.19 -10.53 -7.33
N LYS A 135 14.63 -10.95 -6.14
CA LYS A 135 13.79 -10.99 -4.93
C LYS A 135 14.30 -10.00 -3.88
N VAL A 136 13.42 -9.19 -3.32
CA VAL A 136 13.79 -8.03 -2.49
C VAL A 136 14.24 -8.42 -1.07
N ASN A 137 13.80 -9.53 -0.50
CA ASN A 137 14.14 -9.85 0.90
C ASN A 137 15.06 -11.06 1.04
N ASN A 138 14.89 -12.07 0.20
CA ASN A 138 15.76 -13.24 0.14
C ASN A 138 15.45 -14.08 -1.10
N SER A 139 16.45 -14.78 -1.65
CA SER A 139 16.28 -15.65 -2.82
C SER A 139 15.33 -16.84 -2.58
N GLY A 140 15.18 -17.27 -1.32
CA GLY A 140 14.30 -18.37 -0.91
C GLY A 140 12.85 -17.98 -0.59
N ASP A 141 12.53 -16.70 -0.45
CA ASP A 141 11.17 -16.27 -0.14
C ASP A 141 10.33 -16.20 -1.42
N SER A 142 9.22 -16.92 -1.47
CA SER A 142 8.28 -16.91 -2.60
C SER A 142 7.07 -15.99 -2.33
N ASN A 143 6.89 -15.56 -1.08
CA ASN A 143 5.80 -14.70 -0.66
C ASN A 143 6.18 -13.21 -0.57
N GLY A 144 7.46 -12.89 -0.71
CA GLY A 144 7.95 -11.52 -0.76
C GLY A 144 7.74 -10.83 -2.12
N PRO A 145 8.03 -9.52 -2.20
CA PRO A 145 8.05 -8.80 -3.48
C PRO A 145 9.28 -9.17 -4.32
N CYS A 146 9.10 -9.19 -5.64
CA CYS A 146 10.15 -9.48 -6.62
C CYS A 146 9.95 -8.73 -7.92
N ALA A 147 10.98 -8.76 -8.76
CA ALA A 147 10.93 -8.29 -10.12
C ALA A 147 11.45 -9.34 -11.11
N LYS A 148 10.74 -9.49 -12.23
CA LYS A 148 11.24 -10.22 -13.39
C LYS A 148 11.92 -9.23 -14.31
N VAL A 149 13.20 -9.46 -14.59
CA VAL A 149 14.02 -8.55 -15.36
C VAL A 149 14.45 -9.23 -16.66
N LYS A 150 14.26 -8.52 -17.76
CA LYS A 150 14.62 -8.93 -19.10
C LYS A 150 15.57 -7.91 -19.69
N VAL A 151 16.77 -8.36 -20.03
CA VAL A 151 17.81 -7.57 -20.69
C VAL A 151 17.88 -8.05 -22.14
N VAL A 152 17.71 -7.16 -23.10
CA VAL A 152 17.85 -7.43 -24.52
C VAL A 152 18.97 -6.58 -25.07
N LYS A 153 19.92 -7.19 -25.76
CA LYS A 153 21.04 -6.50 -26.40
C LYS A 153 20.99 -6.70 -27.90
N THR A 154 20.81 -5.60 -28.61
CA THR A 154 20.74 -5.58 -30.07
C THR A 154 21.92 -4.80 -30.62
N PRO A 155 22.84 -5.43 -31.38
CA PRO A 155 23.87 -4.70 -32.09
C PRO A 155 23.22 -3.82 -33.17
N GLY A 156 23.75 -2.61 -33.34
CA GLY A 156 23.41 -1.72 -34.45
C GLY A 156 23.99 -2.21 -35.78
N SER A 157 23.81 -1.40 -36.82
CA SER A 157 24.41 -1.66 -38.14
C SER A 157 25.93 -1.81 -38.04
N PRO A 158 26.59 -2.69 -38.82
CA PRO A 158 28.06 -2.81 -38.84
C PRO A 158 28.79 -1.51 -39.24
N THR A 159 28.08 -0.54 -39.81
CA THR A 159 28.60 0.79 -40.15
C THR A 159 28.53 1.81 -39.02
N VAL A 160 27.80 1.51 -37.95
CA VAL A 160 27.62 2.37 -36.78
C VAL A 160 27.74 1.48 -35.56
N GLU A 161 28.94 1.44 -34.98
CA GLU A 161 29.32 0.70 -33.77
C GLU A 161 28.49 1.12 -32.55
N LYS A 162 27.20 0.81 -32.56
CA LYS A 162 26.24 1.09 -31.49
C LYS A 162 25.70 -0.21 -30.95
N MET A 163 25.62 -0.33 -29.63
CA MET A 163 24.87 -1.37 -28.95
C MET A 163 23.63 -0.76 -28.33
N THR A 164 22.46 -1.32 -28.61
CA THR A 164 21.24 -0.95 -27.89
C THR A 164 20.96 -1.99 -26.82
N THR A 165 20.99 -1.58 -25.56
CA THR A 165 20.58 -2.39 -24.41
C THR A 165 19.20 -1.94 -23.95
N VAL A 166 18.23 -2.84 -23.98
CA VAL A 166 16.89 -2.61 -23.44
C VAL A 166 16.75 -3.43 -22.17
N ILE A 167 16.46 -2.78 -21.05
CA ILE A 167 16.21 -3.43 -19.76
C ILE A 167 14.75 -3.20 -19.40
N GLU A 168 13.99 -4.28 -19.29
CA GLU A 168 12.62 -4.29 -18.84
C GLU A 168 12.54 -4.97 -17.47
N SER A 169 12.03 -4.27 -16.46
CA SER A 169 11.86 -4.79 -15.11
C SER A 169 10.39 -4.73 -14.71
N ARG A 170 9.82 -5.89 -14.36
CA ARG A 170 8.43 -6.08 -13.97
C ARG A 170 8.35 -6.51 -12.51
N GLY A 171 8.08 -5.55 -11.63
CA GLY A 171 7.97 -5.76 -10.19
C GLY A 171 6.57 -6.12 -9.74
N LYS A 172 6.49 -6.96 -8.71
CA LYS A 172 5.27 -7.51 -8.12
C LYS A 172 5.31 -7.35 -6.61
N ASN A 173 4.15 -7.09 -6.01
CA ASN A 173 4.01 -7.07 -4.55
C ASN A 173 4.21 -8.46 -3.93
N ILE A 174 3.83 -9.52 -4.65
CA ILE A 174 4.04 -10.92 -4.28
C ILE A 174 4.49 -11.73 -5.51
N CYS A 175 5.52 -12.57 -5.34
CA CYS A 175 6.03 -13.43 -6.42
C CYS A 175 5.14 -14.62 -6.69
N ASP A 176 4.52 -15.16 -5.64
CA ASP A 176 3.60 -16.26 -5.74
C ASP A 176 2.37 -15.88 -6.59
N THR A 177 1.71 -16.92 -7.09
CA THR A 177 0.47 -16.84 -7.85
C THR A 177 -0.77 -16.71 -6.96
N SER A 178 -0.64 -16.89 -5.65
CA SER A 178 -1.75 -16.78 -4.71
C SER A 178 -1.92 -15.34 -4.18
N GLY A 179 -3.17 -14.84 -4.19
CA GLY A 179 -3.52 -13.53 -3.61
C GLY A 179 -3.68 -12.38 -4.62
N ARG A 180 -3.95 -11.18 -4.09
CA ARG A 180 -4.16 -9.97 -4.90
C ARG A 180 -2.82 -9.43 -5.40
N ARG A 181 -2.49 -9.75 -6.64
CA ARG A 181 -1.23 -9.34 -7.28
C ARG A 181 -1.34 -7.99 -7.95
N VAL A 182 -0.42 -7.09 -7.61
CA VAL A 182 -0.22 -5.82 -8.29
C VAL A 182 1.14 -5.87 -8.98
N GLU A 183 1.17 -5.48 -10.25
CA GLU A 183 2.38 -5.46 -11.06
C GLU A 183 2.65 -4.05 -11.58
N ARG A 184 3.92 -3.62 -11.52
CA ARG A 184 4.41 -2.35 -12.06
C ARG A 184 5.66 -2.62 -12.88
N GLY A 185 5.81 -1.91 -13.99
CA GLY A 185 6.90 -2.14 -14.94
C GLY A 185 7.69 -0.87 -15.22
N LEU A 186 9.00 -1.02 -15.37
CA LEU A 186 9.92 -0.01 -15.84
C LEU A 186 10.66 -0.53 -17.07
N LYS A 187 10.94 0.36 -18.02
CA LYS A 187 11.72 0.05 -19.22
C LYS A 187 12.75 1.14 -19.42
N ALA A 188 14.03 0.75 -19.47
CA ALA A 188 15.14 1.62 -19.83
C ALA A 188 15.72 1.16 -21.17
N THR A 189 16.08 2.11 -22.01
CA THR A 189 16.81 1.87 -23.26
C THR A 189 18.10 2.68 -23.22
N ILE A 190 19.21 1.99 -23.36
CA ILE A 190 20.55 2.55 -23.33
C ILE A 190 21.17 2.30 -24.69
N ILE A 191 21.79 3.32 -25.25
CA ILE A 191 22.55 3.22 -26.49
C ILE A 191 23.99 3.52 -26.12
N THR A 192 24.86 2.52 -26.23
CA THR A 192 26.30 2.69 -26.06
C THR A 192 26.98 2.66 -27.42
N GLN A 193 28.00 3.50 -27.61
CA GLN A 193 28.92 3.34 -28.73
C GLN A 193 29.92 2.24 -28.31
N MET A 194 30.18 1.27 -29.19
CA MET A 194 31.20 0.24 -28.98
C MET A 194 32.59 0.80 -29.22
#